data_AF-A0A420GB91-F1
#
_entry.id   AF-A0A420GB91-F1
#
_cell.length_a   1.000
_cell.length_b   1.000
_cell.length_c   1.000
_cell.angle_alpha   90.00
_cell.angle_beta   90.00
_cell.angle_gamma   90.00
#
_symmetry.space_group_name_H-M   'P 1'
#
loop_
_entity.id
_entity.type
_entity.pdbx_description
1 polymer ?
#
loop_
_entity_poly.entity_id
_entity_poly.type
_entity_poly.pdbx_seq_one_letter_code
_entity_poly.pdbx_strand_id
1 'polypeptide(L)'
;MFKFLRELLNAAKEGVHEAKDELTLKAEEKKREDSLAIDNNILLDIPYEEQFGNALGAAFRVIVFGDWFTVFGSTGDDGNYPIHLYQFGNYPKIDQYRSDFIKLLKRDFGITDTDSCLEMLSSYFTLLGIEKTGTALEEKNGKIDTAVWDISKVGVNAFVVAVASHITTSATDVGYLSKPVALDVLKKLSVYAKKHFSDWLLFSDHFMEGEDQVGLNSKIGKSYLKRYIGYLKEKKGSPWNNVAWWNGNHSV
;
A
#
# COMPACT_ATOMS: atom_id res chain seq x y z
N MET A 1 9.53 13.24 -9.56
CA MET A 1 8.15 13.56 -9.98
C MET A 1 7.49 12.25 -10.41
N PHE A 2 6.55 11.72 -9.63
CA PHE A 2 5.88 10.45 -9.96
C PHE A 2 5.04 10.66 -11.22
N LYS A 3 5.51 10.15 -12.36
CA LYS A 3 4.71 10.08 -13.60
C LYS A 3 3.50 9.13 -13.42
N PHE A 4 3.46 8.38 -12.32
CA PHE A 4 2.42 7.46 -11.86
C PHE A 4 1.02 8.01 -12.01
N LEU A 5 0.66 9.05 -11.27
CA LEU A 5 -0.71 9.54 -11.27
C LEU A 5 -1.10 10.18 -12.60
N ARG A 6 -0.13 10.57 -13.44
CA ARG A 6 -0.41 11.07 -14.79
C ARG A 6 -0.74 9.95 -15.78
N GLU A 7 -0.14 8.76 -15.64
CA GLU A 7 -0.37 7.61 -16.52
C GLU A 7 -1.45 6.66 -15.99
N LEU A 8 -1.63 6.55 -14.68
CA LEU A 8 -2.77 5.85 -14.08
C LEU A 8 -4.08 6.57 -14.39
N LEU A 9 -4.03 7.89 -14.62
CA LEU A 9 -5.11 8.66 -15.22
C LEU A 9 -5.40 8.29 -16.68
N ASN A 10 -4.40 7.84 -17.45
CA ASN A 10 -4.61 7.38 -18.82
C ASN A 10 -5.10 5.92 -18.84
N ALA A 11 -4.53 5.04 -18.02
CA ALA A 11 -5.00 3.66 -17.84
C ALA A 11 -6.39 3.59 -17.19
N ALA A 12 -6.69 4.45 -16.21
CA ALA A 12 -8.04 4.60 -15.67
C ALA A 12 -8.97 5.34 -16.64
N LYS A 13 -8.48 6.16 -17.58
CA LYS A 13 -9.32 6.70 -18.67
C LYS A 13 -9.66 5.64 -19.72
N GLU A 14 -8.74 4.71 -20.00
CA GLU A 14 -8.99 3.54 -20.84
C GLU A 14 -9.93 2.55 -20.13
N GLY A 15 -9.72 2.25 -18.85
CA GLY A 15 -10.63 1.43 -18.02
C GLY A 15 -11.99 2.08 -17.71
N VAL A 16 -12.07 3.42 -17.61
CA VAL A 16 -13.36 4.14 -17.54
C VAL A 16 -14.07 4.17 -18.89
N HIS A 17 -13.35 3.97 -20.00
CA HIS A 17 -13.97 3.78 -21.30
C HIS A 17 -14.57 2.37 -21.43
N GLU A 18 -13.93 1.35 -20.86
CA GLU A 18 -14.51 0.00 -20.74
C GLU A 18 -15.68 -0.06 -19.74
N ALA A 19 -15.63 0.72 -18.65
CA ALA A 19 -16.75 0.87 -17.71
C ALA A 19 -17.97 1.62 -18.30
N LYS A 20 -17.86 2.22 -19.49
CA LYS A 20 -19.00 2.78 -20.23
C LYS A 20 -19.70 1.74 -21.12
N ASP A 21 -19.03 0.65 -21.47
CA ASP A 21 -19.62 -0.47 -22.23
C ASP A 21 -20.29 -1.50 -21.30
N GLU A 22 -20.02 -1.43 -19.99
CA GLU A 22 -20.70 -2.18 -18.92
C GLU A 22 -22.13 -1.68 -18.59
N LEU A 23 -22.67 -0.72 -19.35
CA LEU A 23 -24.11 -0.40 -19.29
C LEU A 23 -24.99 -1.44 -20.02
N THR A 24 -24.37 -2.40 -20.72
CA THR A 24 -25.08 -3.48 -21.45
C THR A 24 -24.99 -4.87 -20.80
N LEU A 25 -24.25 -5.04 -19.70
CA LEU A 25 -24.11 -6.32 -18.99
C LEU A 25 -25.04 -6.47 -17.77
N LYS A 26 -25.95 -5.52 -17.54
CA LYS A 26 -26.97 -5.60 -16.48
C LYS A 26 -28.07 -6.66 -16.69
N ALA A 27 -27.97 -7.48 -17.74
CA ALA A 27 -28.98 -8.48 -18.07
C ALA A 27 -28.55 -9.94 -17.75
N GLU A 28 -27.27 -10.20 -17.44
CA GLU A 28 -26.78 -11.59 -17.23
C GLU A 28 -26.36 -11.92 -15.79
N GLU A 29 -26.21 -10.93 -14.91
CA GLU A 29 -25.78 -11.16 -13.52
C GLU A 29 -26.87 -11.77 -12.61
N LYS A 30 -28.12 -11.88 -13.07
CA LYS A 30 -29.22 -12.48 -12.31
C LYS A 30 -29.22 -14.02 -12.27
N LYS A 31 -28.10 -14.67 -12.65
CA LYS A 31 -27.96 -16.13 -12.70
C LYS A 31 -26.75 -16.71 -11.95
N ARG A 32 -25.99 -15.92 -11.19
CA ARG A 32 -24.95 -16.43 -10.27
C ARG A 32 -25.15 -15.88 -8.87
N GLU A 33 -26.31 -16.20 -8.29
CA GLU A 33 -26.64 -15.88 -6.89
C GLU A 33 -26.38 -17.04 -5.92
N ASP A 34 -25.64 -18.09 -6.31
CA ASP A 34 -25.26 -19.17 -5.41
C ASP A 34 -23.74 -19.41 -5.38
N SER A 35 -23.19 -19.33 -4.16
CA SER A 35 -21.81 -19.62 -3.73
C SER A 35 -20.76 -18.52 -3.90
N LEU A 36 -20.64 -17.68 -2.85
CA LEU A 36 -19.46 -17.59 -1.98
C LEU A 36 -19.74 -16.50 -0.94
N ALA A 37 -20.38 -16.87 0.17
CA ALA A 37 -20.25 -16.08 1.39
C ALA A 37 -18.78 -16.20 1.80
N ILE A 38 -17.97 -15.17 1.51
CA ILE A 38 -16.57 -15.15 1.93
C ILE A 38 -16.56 -14.98 3.45
N ASP A 39 -16.15 -16.06 4.09
CA ASP A 39 -16.03 -16.25 5.53
C ASP A 39 -14.99 -15.27 6.09
N ASN A 40 -15.33 -14.58 7.19
CA ASN A 40 -14.40 -13.69 7.93
C ASN A 40 -13.10 -14.41 8.35
N ASN A 41 -13.09 -15.75 8.28
CA ASN A 41 -11.94 -16.61 8.54
C ASN A 41 -10.75 -16.39 7.59
N ILE A 42 -10.91 -15.83 6.39
CA ILE A 42 -9.78 -15.67 5.45
C ILE A 42 -8.68 -14.72 5.95
N LEU A 43 -9.03 -13.77 6.82
CA LEU A 43 -8.07 -12.88 7.46
C LEU A 43 -7.35 -13.55 8.64
N LEU A 44 -7.91 -14.62 9.23
CA LEU A 44 -7.28 -15.33 10.35
C LEU A 44 -6.00 -16.05 9.93
N ASP A 45 -5.91 -16.45 8.66
CA ASP A 45 -4.75 -17.16 8.11
C ASP A 45 -3.59 -16.22 7.73
N ILE A 46 -3.82 -14.89 7.75
CA ILE A 46 -2.79 -13.89 7.44
C ILE A 46 -2.22 -13.36 8.76
N PRO A 47 -0.91 -13.49 9.04
CA PRO A 47 -0.32 -12.99 10.28
C PRO A 47 -0.54 -11.48 10.47
N TYR A 48 -0.72 -11.06 11.72
CA TYR A 48 -0.97 -9.65 12.05
C TYR A 48 0.14 -8.72 11.53
N GLU A 49 1.40 -9.12 11.63
CA GLU A 49 2.55 -8.34 11.16
C GLU A 49 2.50 -8.10 9.65
N GLU A 50 2.02 -9.10 8.90
CA GLU A 50 1.80 -8.98 7.47
C GLU A 50 0.65 -8.00 7.18
N GLN A 51 -0.49 -8.18 7.84
CA GLN A 51 -1.66 -7.32 7.66
C GLN A 51 -1.32 -5.86 7.98
N PHE A 52 -0.72 -5.60 9.14
CA PHE A 52 -0.38 -4.25 9.59
C PHE A 52 0.70 -3.62 8.72
N GLY A 53 1.76 -4.36 8.39
CA GLY A 53 2.83 -3.89 7.52
C GLY A 53 2.34 -3.50 6.12
N ASN A 54 1.46 -4.32 5.54
CA ASN A 54 0.84 -4.04 4.24
C ASN A 54 -0.13 -2.86 4.31
N ALA A 55 -0.90 -2.75 5.40
CA ALA A 55 -1.86 -1.68 5.64
C ALA A 55 -1.20 -0.29 5.69
N LEU A 56 0.03 -0.17 6.19
CA LEU A 56 0.80 1.08 6.17
C LEU A 56 1.01 1.62 4.73
N GLY A 57 1.17 0.72 3.75
CA GLY A 57 1.33 1.08 2.34
C GLY A 57 0.02 1.06 1.52
N ALA A 58 -1.13 0.83 2.15
CA ALA A 58 -2.39 0.58 1.46
C ALA A 58 -2.83 1.73 0.55
N ALA A 59 -2.58 2.99 0.95
CA ALA A 59 -2.95 4.17 0.17
C ALA A 59 -2.37 4.17 -1.26
N PHE A 60 -1.18 3.59 -1.45
CA PHE A 60 -0.57 3.43 -2.77
C PHE A 60 -1.03 2.15 -3.47
N ARG A 61 -1.17 1.05 -2.73
CA ARG A 61 -1.56 -0.25 -3.30
C ARG A 61 -2.96 -0.19 -3.93
N VAL A 62 -3.93 0.46 -3.27
CA VAL A 62 -5.31 0.58 -3.78
C VAL A 62 -5.35 1.22 -5.17
N ILE A 63 -4.44 2.15 -5.45
CA ILE A 63 -4.36 2.83 -6.74
C ILE A 63 -3.96 1.85 -7.85
N VAL A 64 -3.00 0.95 -7.57
CA VAL A 64 -2.49 -0.02 -8.55
C VAL A 64 -3.51 -1.09 -8.87
N PHE A 65 -4.19 -1.63 -7.86
CA PHE A 65 -5.13 -2.72 -8.07
C PHE A 65 -6.41 -2.27 -8.79
N GLY A 66 -6.85 -1.01 -8.65
CA GLY A 66 -7.99 -0.46 -9.40
C GLY A 66 -9.37 -1.06 -9.07
N ASP A 67 -9.41 -2.31 -8.60
CA ASP A 67 -10.57 -3.16 -8.33
C ASP A 67 -11.38 -2.75 -7.09
N TRP A 68 -10.96 -1.73 -6.35
CA TRP A 68 -11.78 -1.21 -5.24
C TRP A 68 -13.15 -0.73 -5.71
N PHE A 69 -13.28 -0.36 -6.99
CA PHE A 69 -14.56 0.08 -7.58
C PHE A 69 -15.47 -1.06 -7.97
N THR A 70 -14.94 -2.25 -8.28
CA THR A 70 -15.72 -3.44 -8.64
C THR A 70 -16.10 -4.25 -7.39
N VAL A 71 -15.27 -4.26 -6.35
CA VAL A 71 -15.59 -4.90 -5.04
C VAL A 71 -16.64 -4.12 -4.24
N PHE A 72 -16.84 -2.83 -4.53
CA PHE A 72 -17.85 -1.99 -3.84
C PHE A 72 -18.78 -1.25 -4.80
N GLY A 73 -18.92 -1.77 -6.03
CA GLY A 73 -19.73 -1.20 -7.08
C GLY A 73 -21.21 -1.54 -6.89
N SER A 74 -22.01 -0.53 -6.56
CA SER A 74 -23.48 -0.53 -6.60
C SER A 74 -24.25 -1.50 -5.70
N THR A 75 -24.91 -0.95 -4.68
CA THR A 75 -26.03 -1.57 -3.94
C THR A 75 -25.76 -2.97 -3.39
N GLY A 76 -24.91 -3.05 -2.38
CA GLY A 76 -24.63 -4.30 -1.66
C GLY A 76 -23.14 -4.42 -1.39
N ASP A 77 -22.75 -4.18 -0.14
CA ASP A 77 -21.49 -4.69 0.39
C ASP A 77 -21.62 -6.22 0.40
N ASP A 78 -20.96 -6.91 -0.53
CA ASP A 78 -21.02 -8.37 -0.68
C ASP A 78 -20.21 -9.11 0.40
N GLY A 79 -19.52 -8.37 1.28
CA GLY A 79 -18.71 -8.92 2.37
C GLY A 79 -17.32 -9.37 1.92
N ASN A 80 -16.89 -9.08 0.69
CA ASN A 80 -15.59 -9.51 0.20
C ASN A 80 -14.47 -8.58 0.68
N TYR A 81 -13.55 -9.12 1.48
CA TYR A 81 -12.36 -8.38 1.89
C TYR A 81 -11.41 -8.19 0.69
N PRO A 82 -10.82 -7.00 0.53
CA PRO A 82 -9.81 -6.71 -0.48
C PRO A 82 -8.47 -7.35 -0.07
N ILE A 83 -8.38 -8.68 -0.21
CA ILE A 83 -7.27 -9.52 0.30
C ILE A 83 -5.88 -9.00 -0.12
N HIS A 84 -5.75 -8.37 -1.30
CA HIS A 84 -4.51 -7.78 -1.80
C HIS A 84 -3.97 -6.60 -0.95
N LEU A 85 -4.78 -6.06 -0.03
CA LEU A 85 -4.38 -5.08 0.98
C LEU A 85 -4.08 -5.67 2.35
N TYR A 86 -4.37 -6.95 2.55
CA TYR A 86 -4.06 -7.68 3.79
C TYR A 86 -2.82 -8.56 3.63
N GLN A 87 -2.52 -9.02 2.42
CA GLN A 87 -1.34 -9.81 2.12
C GLN A 87 -0.57 -9.33 0.88
N PHE A 88 0.64 -9.85 0.72
CA PHE A 88 1.54 -9.58 -0.41
C PHE A 88 2.40 -10.81 -0.75
N GLY A 89 2.98 -10.87 -1.94
CA GLY A 89 3.82 -11.98 -2.43
C GLY A 89 3.06 -13.25 -2.82
N ASN A 90 1.87 -13.48 -2.28
CA ASN A 90 1.04 -14.68 -2.51
C ASN A 90 -0.36 -14.35 -3.04
N TYR A 91 -0.59 -13.12 -3.53
CA TYR A 91 -1.91 -12.75 -4.04
C TYR A 91 -2.21 -13.51 -5.35
N PRO A 92 -3.33 -14.26 -5.47
CA PRO A 92 -3.55 -15.16 -6.60
C PRO A 92 -3.59 -14.48 -7.98
N LYS A 93 -3.98 -13.19 -8.03
CA LYS A 93 -4.01 -12.42 -9.29
C LYS A 93 -2.77 -11.55 -9.49
N ILE A 94 -1.70 -11.75 -8.72
CA ILE A 94 -0.56 -10.82 -8.74
C ILE A 94 0.10 -10.72 -10.11
N ASP A 95 0.10 -11.80 -10.89
CA ASP A 95 0.68 -11.82 -12.24
C ASP A 95 0.02 -10.80 -13.19
N GLN A 96 -1.26 -10.46 -12.98
CA GLN A 96 -1.96 -9.43 -13.77
C GLN A 96 -1.40 -8.04 -13.52
N TYR A 97 -0.96 -7.77 -12.28
CA TYR A 97 -0.46 -6.47 -11.82
C TYR A 97 1.06 -6.38 -11.79
N ARG A 98 1.77 -7.50 -11.95
CA ARG A 98 3.22 -7.60 -11.83
C ARG A 98 3.94 -6.61 -12.75
N SER A 99 3.49 -6.49 -14.00
CA SER A 99 4.13 -5.60 -14.97
C SER A 99 4.01 -4.13 -14.58
N ASP A 100 2.89 -3.75 -13.94
CA ASP A 100 2.69 -2.40 -13.47
C ASP A 100 3.57 -2.13 -12.26
N PHE A 101 3.59 -3.00 -11.24
CA PHE A 101 4.51 -2.85 -10.11
C PHE A 101 5.98 -2.72 -10.55
N ILE A 102 6.45 -3.53 -11.51
CA ILE A 102 7.81 -3.39 -12.06
C ILE A 102 8.03 -2.01 -12.68
N LYS A 103 7.09 -1.52 -13.49
CA LYS A 103 7.18 -0.18 -14.08
C LYS A 103 7.23 0.92 -13.02
N LEU A 104 6.43 0.80 -11.96
CA LEU A 104 6.38 1.78 -10.86
C LEU A 104 7.67 1.81 -10.06
N LEU A 105 8.12 0.64 -9.61
CA LEU A 105 9.37 0.47 -8.86
C LEU A 105 10.55 1.08 -9.62
N LYS A 106 10.67 0.78 -10.91
CA LYS A 106 11.74 1.32 -11.75
C LYS A 106 11.62 2.82 -11.96
N ARG A 107 10.43 3.30 -12.34
CA ARG A 107 10.24 4.69 -12.77
C ARG A 107 10.35 5.68 -11.62
N ASP A 108 9.77 5.33 -10.48
CA ASP A 108 9.59 6.26 -9.38
C ASP A 108 10.66 6.14 -8.30
N PHE A 109 11.24 4.94 -8.16
CA PHE A 109 12.25 4.64 -7.14
C PHE A 109 13.59 4.17 -7.73
N GLY A 110 13.70 3.99 -9.06
CA GLY A 110 14.91 3.46 -9.67
C GLY A 110 15.19 1.99 -9.33
N ILE A 111 14.20 1.25 -8.83
CA ILE A 111 14.35 -0.13 -8.37
C ILE A 111 14.15 -1.09 -9.56
N THR A 112 15.16 -1.91 -9.85
CA THR A 112 15.13 -2.88 -10.96
C THR A 112 15.37 -4.33 -10.52
N ASP A 113 15.77 -4.53 -9.27
CA ASP A 113 16.21 -5.81 -8.72
C ASP A 113 16.24 -5.74 -7.19
N THR A 114 16.68 -6.83 -6.56
CA THR A 114 16.85 -6.94 -5.11
C THR A 114 17.82 -5.90 -4.55
N ASP A 115 18.94 -5.65 -5.22
CA ASP A 115 20.01 -4.81 -4.66
C ASP A 115 19.59 -3.33 -4.61
N SER A 116 19.11 -2.80 -5.73
CA SER A 116 18.54 -1.46 -5.83
C SER A 116 17.34 -1.27 -4.88
N CYS A 117 16.54 -2.32 -4.65
CA CYS A 117 15.46 -2.29 -3.66
C CYS A 117 15.99 -2.15 -2.22
N LEU A 118 16.99 -2.95 -1.84
CA LEU A 118 17.57 -2.90 -0.50
C LEU A 118 18.32 -1.58 -0.25
N GLU A 119 18.98 -1.01 -1.26
CA GLU A 119 19.58 0.32 -1.16
C GLU A 119 18.52 1.41 -0.93
N MET A 120 17.42 1.37 -1.68
CA MET A 120 16.33 2.34 -1.52
C MET A 120 15.70 2.23 -0.12
N LEU A 121 15.39 1.02 0.34
CA LEU A 121 14.84 0.80 1.69
C LEU A 121 15.82 1.22 2.79
N SER A 122 17.12 0.98 2.62
CA SER A 122 18.15 1.45 3.56
C SER A 122 18.20 2.98 3.66
N SER A 123 17.94 3.67 2.54
CA SER A 123 17.86 5.14 2.54
C SER A 123 16.71 5.65 3.41
N TYR A 124 15.53 5.03 3.29
CA TYR A 124 14.37 5.38 4.13
C TYR A 124 14.56 4.99 5.59
N PHE A 125 15.21 3.86 5.89
CA PHE A 125 15.53 3.48 7.27
C PHE A 125 16.49 4.48 7.92
N THR A 126 17.53 4.87 7.17
CA THR A 126 18.48 5.90 7.61
C THR A 126 17.76 7.22 7.87
N LEU A 127 16.85 7.61 6.98
CA LEU A 127 16.06 8.83 7.12
C LEU A 127 15.16 8.80 8.37
N LEU A 128 14.53 7.66 8.67
CA LEU A 128 13.67 7.49 9.85
C LEU A 128 14.47 7.26 11.15
N GLY A 129 15.79 7.05 11.08
CA GLY A 129 16.60 6.65 12.23
C GLY A 129 16.27 5.24 12.74
N ILE A 130 15.83 4.34 11.85
CA ILE A 130 15.57 2.93 12.17
C ILE A 130 16.88 2.13 12.08
N GLU A 131 17.18 1.36 13.13
CA GLU A 131 18.33 0.46 13.13
C GLU A 131 18.21 -0.63 12.07
N LYS A 132 19.28 -0.81 11.28
CA LYS A 132 19.38 -1.79 10.20
C LYS A 132 20.03 -3.11 10.64
N THR A 133 20.63 -3.16 11.83
CA THR A 133 21.34 -4.33 12.35
C THR A 133 20.44 -5.55 12.44
N GLY A 134 20.94 -6.69 11.97
CA GLY A 134 20.21 -7.96 11.92
C GLY A 134 19.18 -8.05 10.78
N THR A 135 19.18 -7.09 9.84
CA THR A 135 18.29 -7.08 8.68
C THR A 135 19.10 -7.16 7.39
N ALA A 136 18.44 -7.43 6.25
CA ALA A 136 19.09 -7.41 4.93
C ALA A 136 19.60 -6.00 4.50
N LEU A 137 19.33 -4.96 5.30
CA LEU A 137 19.73 -3.58 5.05
C LEU A 137 21.03 -3.18 5.77
N GLU A 138 21.58 -4.03 6.63
CA GLU A 138 22.69 -3.70 7.55
C GLU A 138 23.89 -3.06 6.84
N GLU A 139 24.34 -3.68 5.73
CA GLU A 139 25.50 -3.23 4.97
C GLU A 139 25.16 -2.24 3.84
N LYS A 140 23.87 -1.92 3.67
CA LYS A 140 23.42 -1.04 2.58
C LYS A 140 23.54 0.42 2.97
N ASN A 141 24.08 1.24 2.07
CA ASN A 141 24.30 2.68 2.27
C ASN A 141 23.66 3.49 1.15
N GLY A 142 22.36 3.31 0.97
CA GLY A 142 21.60 4.09 0.00
C GLY A 142 21.58 5.59 0.34
N LYS A 143 21.24 6.41 -0.66
CA LYS A 143 21.19 7.86 -0.55
C LYS A 143 19.80 8.36 -0.90
N ILE A 144 19.31 9.31 -0.12
CA ILE A 144 18.05 10.01 -0.37
C ILE A 144 18.28 11.51 -0.23
N ASP A 145 17.59 12.29 -1.06
CA ASP A 145 17.63 13.74 -1.00
C ASP A 145 16.89 14.24 0.25
N THR A 146 17.65 14.58 1.29
CA THR A 146 17.09 15.05 2.57
C THR A 146 16.55 16.48 2.51
N ALA A 147 16.82 17.24 1.45
CA ALA A 147 16.19 18.54 1.24
C ALA A 147 14.72 18.37 0.80
N VAL A 148 14.46 17.31 0.01
CA VAL A 148 13.09 16.91 -0.39
C VAL A 148 12.42 16.13 0.74
N TRP A 149 13.13 15.16 1.32
CA TRP A 149 12.62 14.27 2.34
C TRP A 149 13.02 14.73 3.75
N ASP A 150 12.59 15.91 4.15
CA ASP A 150 12.90 16.49 5.45
C ASP A 150 11.97 15.95 6.55
N ILE A 151 12.43 14.96 7.31
CA ILE A 151 11.67 14.34 8.42
C ILE A 151 11.37 15.28 9.59
N SER A 152 12.00 16.46 9.66
CA SER A 152 11.66 17.45 10.70
C SER A 152 10.31 18.11 10.44
N LYS A 153 9.82 18.06 9.20
CA LYS A 153 8.51 18.59 8.83
C LYS A 153 7.40 17.63 9.23
N VAL A 154 6.28 18.22 9.66
CA VAL A 154 5.11 17.46 10.12
C VAL A 154 4.64 16.50 9.02
N GLY A 155 4.37 15.26 9.43
CA GLY A 155 3.80 14.24 8.56
C GLY A 155 4.77 13.53 7.62
N VAL A 156 5.97 14.09 7.36
CA VAL A 156 6.94 13.47 6.44
C VAL A 156 7.33 12.07 6.89
N ASN A 157 7.46 11.84 8.19
CA ASN A 157 7.74 10.51 8.73
C ASN A 157 6.63 9.47 8.43
N ALA A 158 5.34 9.84 8.53
CA ALA A 158 4.22 8.96 8.18
C ALA A 158 4.23 8.63 6.69
N PHE A 159 4.49 9.65 5.86
CA PHE A 159 4.56 9.48 4.42
C PHE A 159 5.73 8.58 3.99
N VAL A 160 6.91 8.76 4.60
CA VAL A 160 8.07 7.87 4.39
C VAL A 160 7.75 6.43 4.78
N VAL A 161 7.11 6.20 5.92
CA VAL A 161 6.68 4.85 6.34
C VAL A 161 5.76 4.21 5.30
N ALA A 162 4.76 4.94 4.82
CA ALA A 162 3.83 4.42 3.82
C ALA A 162 4.53 4.08 2.50
N VAL A 163 5.46 4.93 2.05
CA VAL A 163 6.25 4.71 0.84
C VAL A 163 7.17 3.49 1.01
N ALA A 164 7.88 3.38 2.13
CA ALA A 164 8.76 2.24 2.41
C ALA A 164 7.97 0.92 2.48
N SER A 165 6.80 0.91 3.12
CA SER A 165 5.91 -0.26 3.14
C SER A 165 5.37 -0.61 1.75
N HIS A 166 5.02 0.40 0.94
CA HIS A 166 4.59 0.17 -0.44
C HIS A 166 5.70 -0.43 -1.30
N ILE A 167 6.93 0.09 -1.22
CA ILE A 167 8.09 -0.46 -1.91
C ILE A 167 8.31 -1.90 -1.47
N THR A 168 8.34 -2.15 -0.16
CA THR A 168 8.62 -3.48 0.40
C THR A 168 7.62 -4.51 -0.13
N THR A 169 6.33 -4.22 -0.03
CA THR A 169 5.27 -5.15 -0.48
C THR A 169 5.25 -5.33 -1.99
N SER A 170 5.39 -4.25 -2.76
CA SER A 170 5.42 -4.30 -4.23
C SER A 170 6.66 -5.03 -4.76
N ALA A 171 7.82 -4.84 -4.12
CA ALA A 171 9.05 -5.53 -4.47
C ALA A 171 8.94 -7.04 -4.20
N THR A 172 8.24 -7.46 -3.14
CA THR A 172 7.93 -8.88 -2.92
C THR A 172 6.97 -9.42 -3.97
N ASP A 173 5.91 -8.67 -4.28
CA ASP A 173 4.92 -9.04 -5.30
C ASP A 173 5.56 -9.31 -6.67
N VAL A 174 6.64 -8.60 -7.02
CA VAL A 174 7.37 -8.80 -8.29
C VAL A 174 8.61 -9.69 -8.15
N GLY A 175 8.86 -10.27 -6.98
CA GLY A 175 9.96 -11.20 -6.72
C GLY A 175 11.34 -10.56 -6.55
N TYR A 176 11.43 -9.24 -6.33
CA TYR A 176 12.69 -8.55 -5.99
C TYR A 176 13.07 -8.72 -4.52
N LEU A 177 12.09 -8.93 -3.63
CA LEU A 177 12.35 -9.29 -2.23
C LEU A 177 11.70 -10.62 -1.89
N SER A 178 12.39 -11.43 -1.09
CA SER A 178 11.76 -12.62 -0.50
C SER A 178 10.78 -12.21 0.60
N LYS A 179 9.74 -13.02 0.81
CA LYS A 179 8.73 -12.78 1.84
C LYS A 179 9.33 -12.63 3.25
N PRO A 180 10.29 -13.46 3.70
CA PRO A 180 10.87 -13.30 5.03
C PRO A 180 11.62 -11.98 5.22
N VAL A 181 12.38 -11.53 4.21
CA VAL A 181 13.10 -10.25 4.26
C VAL A 181 12.12 -9.08 4.33
N ALA A 182 11.06 -9.13 3.53
CA ALA A 182 10.03 -8.11 3.53
C ALA A 182 9.29 -8.01 4.88
N LEU A 183 8.97 -9.15 5.51
CA LEU A 183 8.35 -9.17 6.84
C LEU A 183 9.26 -8.55 7.92
N ASP A 184 10.56 -8.80 7.88
CA ASP A 184 11.51 -8.17 8.81
C ASP A 184 11.56 -6.64 8.65
N VAL A 185 11.62 -6.16 7.40
CA VAL A 185 11.55 -4.72 7.08
C VAL A 185 10.23 -4.12 7.58
N LEU A 186 9.10 -4.74 7.25
CA LEU A 186 7.78 -4.28 7.68
C LEU A 186 7.61 -4.28 9.19
N LYS A 187 8.20 -5.25 9.90
CA LYS A 187 8.19 -5.29 11.37
C LYS A 187 8.86 -4.05 11.94
N LYS A 188 10.04 -3.68 11.45
CA LYS A 188 10.75 -2.46 11.89
C LYS A 188 9.96 -1.19 11.58
N LEU A 189 9.38 -1.08 10.39
CA LEU A 189 8.49 0.03 10.01
C LEU A 189 7.24 0.09 10.90
N SER A 190 6.66 -1.05 11.25
CA SER A 190 5.49 -1.15 12.12
C SER A 190 5.80 -0.69 13.55
N VAL A 191 6.94 -1.09 14.10
CA VAL A 191 7.41 -0.60 15.41
C VAL A 191 7.60 0.91 15.38
N TYR A 192 8.23 1.44 14.33
CA TYR A 192 8.39 2.88 14.16
C TYR A 192 7.02 3.58 14.10
N ALA A 193 6.11 3.12 13.24
CA ALA A 193 4.78 3.71 13.10
C ALA A 193 4.04 3.76 14.44
N LYS A 194 3.97 2.63 15.17
CA LYS A 194 3.30 2.53 16.47
C LYS A 194 3.92 3.39 17.56
N LYS A 195 5.22 3.68 17.48
CA LYS A 195 5.90 4.60 18.40
C LYS A 195 5.51 6.06 18.15
N HIS A 196 5.19 6.41 16.90
CA HIS A 196 4.99 7.81 16.47
C HIS A 196 3.53 8.18 16.22
N PHE A 197 2.63 7.21 16.04
CA PHE A 197 1.20 7.44 15.79
C PHE A 197 0.35 6.50 16.66
N SER A 198 -0.81 6.98 17.09
CA SER A 198 -1.70 6.28 18.02
C SER A 198 -2.69 5.34 17.35
N ASP A 199 -3.02 5.61 16.09
CA ASP A 199 -4.07 4.95 15.33
C ASP A 199 -3.96 5.28 13.83
N TRP A 200 -4.83 4.66 13.02
CA TRP A 200 -4.90 4.89 11.59
C TRP A 200 -5.35 6.31 11.21
N LEU A 201 -6.17 6.97 12.02
CA LEU A 201 -6.64 8.33 11.73
C LEU A 201 -5.47 9.31 11.82
N LEU A 202 -4.73 9.30 12.93
CA LEU A 202 -3.55 10.13 13.11
C LEU A 202 -2.48 9.84 12.04
N PHE A 203 -2.21 8.55 11.77
CA PHE A 203 -1.28 8.16 10.72
C PHE A 203 -1.69 8.72 9.35
N SER A 204 -2.98 8.62 9.01
CA SER A 204 -3.47 9.07 7.71
C SER A 204 -3.50 10.59 7.52
N ASP A 205 -3.73 11.35 8.60
CA ASP A 205 -3.70 12.81 8.57
C ASP A 205 -2.25 13.28 8.38
N HIS A 206 -1.33 12.72 9.17
CA HIS A 206 0.10 12.97 9.01
C HIS A 206 0.61 12.51 7.63
N PHE A 207 0.12 11.40 7.09
CA PHE A 207 0.47 10.98 5.73
C PHE A 207 0.15 12.07 4.70
N MET A 208 -1.04 12.68 4.78
CA MET A 208 -1.45 13.72 3.84
C MET A 208 -0.64 15.00 4.01
N GLU A 209 -0.35 15.39 5.26
CA GLU A 209 0.54 16.51 5.54
C GLU A 209 1.94 16.25 4.99
N GLY A 210 2.48 15.05 5.18
CA GLY A 210 3.77 14.65 4.63
C GLY A 210 3.82 14.71 3.11
N GLU A 211 2.78 14.22 2.42
CA GLU A 211 2.66 14.37 0.97
C GLU A 211 2.61 15.85 0.53
N ASP A 212 2.01 16.73 1.34
CA ASP A 212 2.02 18.17 1.09
C ASP A 212 3.39 18.81 1.26
N GLN A 213 4.18 18.34 2.23
CA GLN A 213 5.55 18.81 2.46
C GLN A 213 6.54 18.32 1.40
N VAL A 214 6.49 17.03 1.04
CA VAL A 214 7.42 16.43 0.07
C VAL A 214 7.00 16.78 -1.37
N GLY A 215 5.70 16.91 -1.62
CA GLY A 215 5.16 17.41 -2.90
C GLY A 215 5.43 16.49 -4.08
N LEU A 216 5.43 15.17 -3.88
CA LEU A 216 5.79 14.20 -4.92
C LEU A 216 4.71 14.07 -5.99
N ASN A 217 3.44 14.22 -5.61
CA ASN A 217 2.31 14.05 -6.50
C ASN A 217 1.77 15.37 -7.05
N SER A 218 1.30 15.32 -8.29
CA SER A 218 0.56 16.42 -8.91
C SER A 218 -0.75 16.71 -8.17
N LYS A 219 -1.36 17.88 -8.39
CA LYS A 219 -2.67 18.22 -7.81
C LYS A 219 -3.74 17.15 -8.06
N ILE A 220 -3.78 16.59 -9.27
CA ILE A 220 -4.72 15.52 -9.61
C ILE A 220 -4.36 14.26 -8.81
N GLY A 221 -3.06 13.94 -8.73
CA GLY A 221 -2.60 12.79 -7.98
C GLY A 221 -2.96 12.85 -6.49
N LYS A 222 -2.75 14.00 -5.87
CA LYS A 222 -3.17 14.28 -4.48
C LYS A 222 -4.67 14.10 -4.28
N SER A 223 -5.48 14.50 -5.28
CA SER A 223 -6.94 14.30 -5.21
C SER A 223 -7.34 12.82 -5.18
N TYR A 224 -6.64 11.96 -5.94
CA TYR A 224 -6.87 10.51 -5.87
C TYR A 224 -6.42 9.94 -4.54
N LEU A 225 -5.22 10.30 -4.06
CA LEU A 225 -4.74 9.87 -2.74
C LEU A 225 -5.75 10.23 -1.65
N LYS A 226 -6.23 11.48 -1.61
CA LYS A 226 -7.24 11.94 -0.65
C LYS A 226 -8.52 11.10 -0.71
N ARG A 227 -8.99 10.78 -1.91
CA ARG A 227 -10.18 9.93 -2.12
C ARG A 227 -9.95 8.51 -1.59
N TYR A 228 -8.83 7.86 -1.92
CA TYR A 228 -8.55 6.50 -1.47
C TYR A 228 -8.29 6.41 0.03
N ILE A 229 -7.70 7.44 0.63
CA ILE A 229 -7.59 7.57 2.09
C ILE A 229 -8.97 7.67 2.73
N GLY A 230 -9.87 8.47 2.15
CA GLY A 230 -11.28 8.48 2.58
C GLY A 230 -11.91 7.08 2.55
N TYR A 231 -11.68 6.32 1.48
CA TYR A 231 -12.15 4.93 1.41
C TYR A 231 -11.50 4.03 2.45
N LEU A 232 -10.20 4.14 2.68
CA LEU A 232 -9.54 3.36 3.72
C LEU A 232 -10.09 3.71 5.11
N LYS A 233 -10.45 4.96 5.38
CA LYS A 233 -11.08 5.36 6.65
C LYS A 233 -12.52 4.87 6.81
N GLU A 234 -13.30 4.82 5.73
CA GLU A 234 -14.77 4.70 5.85
C GLU A 234 -15.34 3.36 5.38
N LYS A 235 -14.69 2.68 4.41
CA LYS A 235 -15.25 1.48 3.81
C LYS A 235 -15.14 0.28 4.75
N LYS A 236 -16.23 -0.48 4.84
CA LYS A 236 -16.23 -1.82 5.44
C LYS A 236 -15.30 -2.72 4.62
N GLY A 237 -14.54 -3.59 5.29
CA GLY A 237 -13.48 -4.38 4.65
C GLY A 237 -12.15 -3.65 4.45
N SER A 238 -12.02 -2.37 4.80
CA SER A 238 -10.73 -1.67 4.78
C SER A 238 -9.75 -2.24 5.81
N PRO A 239 -8.46 -2.41 5.47
CA PRO A 239 -7.45 -2.77 6.46
C PRO A 239 -7.31 -1.71 7.56
N TRP A 240 -7.56 -0.43 7.30
CA TRP A 240 -7.49 0.61 8.34
C TRP A 240 -8.68 0.57 9.32
N ASN A 241 -9.74 -0.17 8.98
CA ASN A 241 -10.88 -0.37 9.87
C ASN A 241 -10.85 -1.74 10.56
N ASN A 242 -10.16 -2.73 9.99
CA ASN A 242 -10.18 -4.11 10.47
C ASN A 242 -8.86 -4.56 11.11
N VAL A 243 -7.72 -3.96 10.73
CA VAL A 243 -6.43 -4.27 11.36
C VAL A 243 -6.28 -3.36 12.57
N ALA A 244 -6.24 -3.92 13.77
CA ALA A 244 -6.13 -3.11 14.98
C ALA A 244 -4.75 -2.44 15.11
N TRP A 245 -4.75 -1.18 15.53
CA TRP A 245 -3.53 -0.45 15.89
C TRP A 245 -3.09 -0.80 17.32
N TRP A 246 -2.50 -1.97 17.52
CA TRP A 246 -2.06 -2.40 18.84
C TRP A 246 -0.74 -1.73 19.23
N ASN A 247 -0.80 -0.90 20.28
CA ASN A 247 0.37 -0.36 20.97
C ASN A 247 0.93 -1.41 21.95
N GLY A 248 1.47 -2.50 21.40
CA GLY A 248 2.47 -3.35 22.06
C GLY A 248 2.18 -3.95 23.44
N ASN A 249 0.94 -4.00 23.94
CA ASN A 249 0.61 -4.61 25.24
C ASN A 249 -0.29 -5.83 25.10
N HIS A 250 0.14 -6.88 24.39
CA HIS A 250 -0.45 -8.21 24.54
C HIS A 250 0.66 -9.22 24.88
N SER A 251 0.85 -9.42 26.18
CA SER A 251 1.14 -10.73 26.72
C SER A 251 -0.10 -11.61 26.53
N VAL A 252 0.01 -12.62 25.68
CA VAL A 252 -0.81 -13.84 25.76
C VAL A 252 0.17 -15.00 25.87
#